data_AF-B1LS34-F1
#
_entry.id   AF-B1LS34-F1
#
_cell.length_a   1.000
_cell.length_b   1.000
_cell.length_c   1.000
_cell.angle_alpha   90.00
_cell.angle_beta   90.00
_cell.angle_gamma   90.00
#
_symmetry.space_group_name_H-M   'P 1'
#
loop_
_entity.id
_entity.type
_entity.pdbx_description
1 polymer ?
#
loop_
_entity_poly.entity_id
_entity_poly.type
_entity_poly.pdbx_seq_one_letter_code
_entity_poly.pdbx_strand_id
1 'polypeptide(L)' 'MTPSTRSPAAISDEGRHARDRGDPITANPYPPDTEAWATWDRGYRMPDEQARVATPTAVRPDAPPEAS' A
#
# COMPACT_ATOMS: atom_id res chain seq x y z
N MET A 1 -27.09 -10.11 8.26
CA MET A 1 -25.81 -9.36 8.36
C MET A 1 -24.87 -9.97 7.35
N THR A 2 -24.56 -9.28 6.26
CA THR A 2 -23.55 -9.74 5.30
C THR A 2 -22.17 -9.51 5.94
N PRO A 3 -21.31 -10.53 6.09
CA PRO A 3 -19.91 -10.25 6.39
C PRO A 3 -19.41 -9.40 5.22
N SER A 4 -18.91 -8.20 5.50
CA SER A 4 -18.21 -7.42 4.48
C SER A 4 -16.94 -8.20 4.13
N THR A 5 -17.03 -9.05 3.10
CA THR A 5 -15.95 -9.88 2.58
C THR A 5 -14.93 -9.01 1.83
N ARG A 6 -14.37 -7.99 2.50
CA ARG A 6 -13.21 -7.28 1.93
C ARG A 6 -12.09 -8.29 1.75
N SER A 7 -11.48 -8.29 0.57
CA SER A 7 -10.34 -9.14 0.30
C SER A 7 -9.13 -8.71 1.16
N PRO A 8 -8.20 -9.62 1.49
CA PRO A 8 -7.00 -9.27 2.25
C PRO A 8 -6.19 -8.12 1.63
N ALA A 9 -6.14 -8.03 0.29
CA ALA A 9 -5.49 -6.91 -0.40
C ALA A 9 -6.15 -5.57 -0.07
N ALA A 10 -7.48 -5.49 -0.12
CA ALA A 10 -8.21 -4.27 0.22
C ALA A 10 -8.01 -3.86 1.68
N ILE A 11 -7.91 -4.84 2.60
CA ILE A 11 -7.64 -4.60 4.02
C ILE A 11 -6.22 -4.06 4.23
N SER A 12 -5.24 -4.62 3.52
CA SER A 12 -3.85 -4.16 3.56
C SER A 12 -3.70 -2.75 2.96
N ASP A 13 -4.41 -2.46 1.87
CA ASP A 13 -4.42 -1.14 1.23
C ASP A 13 -5.05 -0.09 2.15
N GLU A 14 -6.11 -0.44 2.88
CA GLU A 14 -6.72 0.44 3.88
C GLU A 14 -5.74 0.79 5.01
N GLY A 15 -4.94 -0.18 5.47
CA GLY A 15 -3.87 0.07 6.43
C GLY A 15 -2.82 1.05 5.91
N ARG A 16 -2.38 0.86 4.65
CA ARG A 16 -1.44 1.78 4.00
C ARG A 16 -2.01 3.18 3.89
N HIS A 17 -3.27 3.32 3.45
CA HIS A 17 -3.93 4.62 3.34
C HIS A 17 -4.12 5.32 4.69
N ALA A 18 -4.40 4.59 5.77
CA ALA A 18 -4.45 5.17 7.10
C ALA A 18 -3.09 5.77 7.49
N ARG A 19 -1.99 5.04 7.27
CA ARG A 19 -0.64 5.56 7.48
C ARG A 19 -0.37 6.79 6.62
N ASP A 20 -0.68 6.74 5.33
CA ASP A 20 -0.41 7.83 4.38
C ASP A 20 -1.19 9.11 4.73
N ARG A 21 -2.37 8.98 5.36
CA ARG A 21 -3.13 10.11 5.92
C ARG A 21 -2.58 10.63 7.25
N GLY A 22 -1.68 9.89 7.91
CA GLY A 22 -1.17 10.20 9.23
C GLY A 22 -2.08 9.74 10.38
N ASP A 23 -3.05 8.86 10.12
CA ASP A 23 -3.86 8.25 11.17
C ASP A 23 -2.95 7.39 12.08
N PRO A 24 -3.21 7.30 13.39
CA PRO A 24 -2.43 6.43 14.26
C PRO A 24 -2.71 4.95 13.98
N ILE A 25 -1.77 4.06 14.31
CA ILE A 25 -1.95 2.61 14.17
C ILE A 25 -3.14 2.05 14.98
N THR A 26 -3.55 2.77 16.04
CA THR A 26 -4.74 2.44 16.84
C THR A 26 -6.06 2.73 16.14
N ALA A 27 -6.03 3.34 14.94
CA ALA A 27 -7.21 3.56 14.10
C ALA A 27 -7.65 2.30 13.33
N ASN A 28 -6.97 1.17 13.51
CA ASN A 28 -7.36 -0.12 12.95
C ASN A 28 -8.82 -0.45 13.34
N PRO A 29 -9.76 -0.54 12.38
CA PRO A 29 -11.19 -0.72 12.68
C PRO A 29 -11.54 -2.20 12.95
N TYR A 30 -10.61 -3.12 12.71
CA TYR A 30 -10.86 -4.55 12.85
C TYR A 30 -10.68 -4.99 14.32
N PRO A 31 -11.43 -6.00 14.79
CA PRO A 31 -11.24 -6.54 16.12
C PRO A 31 -9.82 -7.13 16.28
N PRO A 32 -9.14 -6.92 17.41
CA PRO A 32 -7.84 -7.54 17.67
C PRO A 32 -7.95 -9.07 17.55
N ASP A 33 -6.81 -9.71 17.27
CA ASP A 33 -6.68 -11.17 17.08
C ASP A 33 -7.43 -11.75 15.87
N THR A 34 -7.94 -10.90 14.97
CA THR A 34 -8.51 -11.34 13.69
C THR A 34 -7.49 -11.25 12.55
N GLU A 35 -7.65 -12.09 11.53
CA GLU A 35 -6.83 -12.00 10.31
C GLU A 35 -6.95 -10.63 9.64
N ALA A 36 -8.12 -10.01 9.70
CA ALA A 36 -8.36 -8.67 9.18
C ALA A 36 -7.53 -7.63 9.94
N TRP A 37 -7.47 -7.71 11.27
CA TRP A 37 -6.62 -6.83 12.08
C TRP A 37 -5.15 -6.99 11.73
N ALA A 38 -4.66 -8.23 11.63
CA ALA A 38 -3.27 -8.51 11.26
C ALA A 38 -2.92 -8.04 9.84
N THR A 39 -3.86 -8.17 8.91
CA THR A 39 -3.68 -7.75 7.51
C THR A 39 -3.62 -6.23 7.39
N TRP A 40 -4.50 -5.51 8.11
CA TRP A 40 -4.50 -4.04 8.14
C TRP A 40 -3.22 -3.53 8.81
N ASP A 41 -2.85 -4.10 9.95
CA ASP A 41 -1.64 -3.74 10.71
C ASP A 41 -0.37 -3.92 9.85
N ARG A 42 -0.29 -5.03 9.11
CA ARG A 42 0.79 -5.27 8.15
C ARG A 42 0.83 -4.20 7.06
N GLY A 43 -0.32 -3.87 6.46
CA GLY A 43 -0.43 -2.83 5.45
C GLY A 43 -0.02 -1.44 5.96
N TYR A 44 -0.39 -1.11 7.19
CA TYR A 44 0.00 0.13 7.87
C TYR A 44 1.50 0.18 8.15
N ARG A 45 2.14 -0.95 8.51
CA ARG A 45 3.56 -1.00 8.88
C ARG A 45 4.54 -1.14 7.72
N MET A 46 4.12 -1.58 6.53
CA MET A 46 5.04 -1.81 5.40
C MET A 46 5.60 -0.49 4.84
N PRO A 47 6.92 -0.22 4.91
CA PRO A 47 7.52 0.93 4.25
C PRO A 47 7.51 0.76 2.72
N ASP A 48 7.28 1.86 1.99
CA ASP A 48 7.20 1.88 0.50
C ASP A 48 8.50 1.49 -0.21
N GLU A 49 9.61 1.29 0.52
CA GLU A 49 10.92 0.99 -0.06
C GLU A 49 10.92 -0.33 -0.86
N GLN A 50 10.02 -1.28 -0.56
CA GLN A 50 9.86 -2.48 -1.39
C GLN A 50 9.02 -2.22 -2.67
N ALA A 51 8.16 -1.20 -2.72
CA ALA A 51 7.37 -0.87 -3.92
C ALA A 51 8.18 -0.14 -4.99
N ARG A 52 9.26 0.56 -4.61
CA ARG A 52 10.16 1.26 -5.53
C ARG A 52 11.07 0.33 -6.35
N VAL A 53 11.24 -0.92 -5.94
CA VAL A 53 12.09 -1.90 -6.66
C VAL A 53 11.36 -2.50 -7.88
N ALA A 54 10.05 -2.26 -8.03
CA ALA A 54 9.23 -2.74 -9.14
C ALA A 54 8.89 -1.66 -10.18
N THR A 55 9.54 -0.50 -10.15
CA THR A 55 9.63 0.35 -11.35
C THR A 55 10.93 0.03 -12.06
N PRO A 56 10.95 -0.79 -13.13
CA PRO A 56 11.99 -0.62 -14.12
C PRO A 56 11.79 0.78 -14.65
N THR A 57 12.67 1.69 -14.24
CA THR A 57 13.24 2.75 -15.07
C THR A 57 12.57 2.83 -16.45
N ALA A 58 11.44 3.52 -16.52
CA ALA A 58 10.94 4.10 -17.76
C ALA A 58 11.71 5.41 -17.96
N VAL A 59 13.04 5.34 -17.95
CA VAL A 59 13.87 6.39 -18.52
C VAL A 59 13.95 6.00 -19.99
N ARG A 60 13.01 6.53 -20.79
CA ARG A 60 13.24 6.68 -22.23
C ARG A 60 14.61 7.36 -22.35
N PRO A 61 15.62 6.77 -23.01
CA PRO A 61 16.75 7.56 -23.42
C PRO A 61 16.21 8.61 -24.39
N ASP A 62 16.36 9.85 -23.96
CA ASP A 62 16.20 11.07 -24.72
C ASP A 62 16.72 10.87 -26.15
N ALA A 63 15.96 11.41 -27.10
CA ALA A 63 16.28 11.36 -28.52
C ALA A 63 17.67 11.96 -28.78
N PRO A 64 18.46 11.44 -29.75
CA PRO A 64 19.62 12.18 -30.24
C PRO A 64 19.13 13.47 -30.92
N PRO A 65 19.81 14.61 -30.72
CA PRO A 65 19.42 15.86 -31.34
C PRO A 65 19.64 15.77 -32.85
N GLU A 66 18.69 16.29 -33.64
CA GLU A 66 18.96 16.67 -35.02
C GLU A 66 20.22 17.56 -35.04
N ALA A 67 21.22 17.14 -35.83
CA ALA A 67 22.27 18.01 -36.31
C ALA A 67 22.40 17.80 -37.81
N SER A 68 22.41 18.94 -38.50
CA SER A 68 22.31 19.21 -39.96
C SER A 68 23.20 18.39 -40.89
#